data_AF-A0A4T0GMF0-F1
#
_entry.id   AF-A0A4T0GMF0-F1
#
_cell.length_a   1.000
_cell.length_b   1.000
_cell.length_c   1.000
_cell.angle_alpha   90.00
_cell.angle_beta   90.00
_cell.angle_gamma   90.00
#
_symmetry.space_group_name_H-M   'P 1'
#
loop_
_entity.id
_entity.type
_entity.pdbx_description
1 polymer ?
#
loop_
_entity_poly.entity_id
_entity_poly.type
_entity_poly.pdbx_seq_one_letter_code
_entity_poly.pdbx_strand_id
1 'polypeptide(L)'
;MGNDWISSNLDLEKIDLYLYRSKKPLWKPVSASVGVFGGSVISQAIQAATLVTEDRSGERYGLHSFHCYFLLAGQSTMPVVYHVQPLRLGKSYQTYCVRASQDGNNIFTLTASFAQPEPSQPKFSIKPPADIPPPEECELSEDRWQRFLDKYHSKLDSKLSETIIARIDERRTSDVALKDASKVSQYDEKGNPNISNEFSWWIKAKSSPGDKDSKQKAVLAYMSDLNFLHTVAHSLGLRQYSNLGMITSLDHSMWFYDNFDAGEWLIYRTFCPVSAHGRGNVQGEFWSQDGRLVALTAQQGLVREKRPEARL
;
A
#
# COMPACT_ATOMS: atom_id res chain seq x y z
N MET A 1 0.99 24.08 13.11
CA MET A 1 1.84 22.96 13.55
C MET A 1 1.35 21.74 12.79
N GLY A 2 2.08 21.31 11.76
CA GLY A 2 1.63 20.22 10.90
C GLY A 2 1.53 18.93 11.72
N ASN A 3 0.40 18.21 11.58
CA ASN A 3 0.30 16.85 12.10
C ASN A 3 1.38 16.03 11.41
N ASP A 4 2.38 15.57 12.17
CA ASP A 4 3.33 14.58 11.71
C ASP A 4 2.63 13.21 11.71
N TRP A 5 1.81 12.98 10.67
CA TRP A 5 1.02 11.76 10.54
C TRP A 5 1.91 10.52 10.51
N ILE A 6 3.09 10.61 9.90
CA ILE A 6 4.02 9.50 9.75
C ILE A 6 4.49 9.05 11.12
N SER A 7 4.93 9.98 11.98
CA SER A 7 5.22 9.60 13.36
C SER A 7 3.98 9.08 14.05
N SER A 8 2.81 9.71 13.89
CA SER A 8 1.60 9.24 14.58
C SER A 8 1.08 7.84 14.17
N ASN A 9 1.32 7.41 12.92
CA ASN A 9 0.83 6.12 12.41
C ASN A 9 1.83 4.98 12.55
N LEU A 10 3.13 5.28 12.54
CA LEU A 10 4.17 4.27 12.78
C LEU A 10 4.46 4.12 14.27
N ASP A 11 4.11 5.10 15.11
CA ASP A 11 4.36 5.05 16.54
C ASP A 11 3.54 3.95 17.23
N LEU A 12 4.28 3.03 17.86
CA LEU A 12 3.74 1.88 18.58
C LEU A 12 4.02 2.02 20.06
N GLU A 13 3.06 1.59 20.86
CA GLU A 13 3.27 1.37 22.29
C GLU A 13 3.99 0.04 22.49
N LYS A 14 5.17 0.08 23.11
CA LYS A 14 5.87 -1.13 23.55
C LYS A 14 5.22 -1.65 24.83
N ILE A 15 4.66 -2.85 24.76
CA ILE A 15 4.09 -3.56 25.92
C ILE A 15 5.16 -4.43 26.57
N ASP A 16 5.95 -5.14 25.75
CA ASP A 16 7.06 -5.99 26.18
C ASP A 16 8.12 -6.04 25.05
N LEU A 17 9.24 -6.73 25.28
CA LEU A 17 10.34 -6.89 24.33
C LEU A 17 9.87 -7.36 22.94
N TYR A 18 8.87 -8.24 22.89
CA TYR A 18 8.37 -8.85 21.67
C TYR A 18 6.90 -8.50 21.40
N LEU A 19 6.36 -7.51 22.12
CA LEU A 19 4.93 -7.21 22.11
C LEU A 19 4.70 -5.71 22.00
N TYR A 20 4.01 -5.31 20.94
CA TYR A 20 3.70 -3.92 20.63
C TYR A 20 2.21 -3.75 20.37
N ARG A 21 1.70 -2.54 20.54
CA ARG A 21 0.30 -2.19 20.30
C ARG A 21 0.20 -0.89 19.53
N SER A 22 -0.74 -0.82 18.58
CA SER A 22 -1.03 0.44 17.89
C SER A 22 -1.58 1.46 18.88
N LYS A 23 -1.08 2.70 18.87
CA LYS A 23 -1.54 3.73 19.82
C LYS A 23 -2.97 4.20 19.55
N LYS A 24 -3.44 4.00 18.32
CA LYS A 24 -4.79 4.35 17.87
C LYS A 24 -5.36 3.19 17.03
N PRO A 25 -6.70 3.07 16.93
CA PRO A 25 -7.32 2.22 15.93
C PRO A 25 -6.86 2.61 14.52
N LEU A 26 -6.74 1.62 13.63
CA LEU A 26 -6.27 1.85 12.28
C LEU A 26 -7.38 2.43 11.40
N TRP A 27 -6.97 3.24 10.42
CA TRP A 27 -7.87 3.85 9.45
C TRP A 27 -8.58 2.78 8.60
N LYS A 28 -9.89 2.96 8.42
CA LYS A 28 -10.70 2.23 7.46
C LYS A 28 -11.07 3.19 6.31
N PRO A 29 -10.65 2.90 5.07
CA PRO A 29 -11.00 3.73 3.93
C PRO A 29 -12.50 3.79 3.69
N VAL A 30 -13.03 4.94 3.25
CA VAL A 30 -14.45 5.09 2.89
C VAL A 30 -14.87 4.08 1.82
N SER A 31 -13.96 3.77 0.89
CA SER A 31 -14.20 2.81 -0.19
C SER A 31 -14.06 1.34 0.22
N ALA A 32 -13.55 1.05 1.43
CA ALA A 32 -13.30 -0.31 1.86
C ALA A 32 -14.60 -1.02 2.23
N SER A 33 -14.93 -2.09 1.49
CA SER A 33 -16.04 -2.96 1.84
C SER A 33 -15.80 -3.72 3.14
N VAL A 34 -14.52 -3.98 3.48
CA VAL A 34 -14.14 -4.83 4.60
C VAL A 34 -12.84 -4.31 5.24
N GLY A 35 -12.83 -4.26 6.57
CA GLY A 35 -11.62 -4.11 7.37
C GLY A 35 -10.95 -2.73 7.36
N VAL A 36 -9.87 -2.60 8.15
CA VAL A 36 -8.91 -1.49 8.12
C VAL A 36 -8.01 -1.56 6.89
N PHE A 37 -7.33 -0.47 6.55
CA PHE A 37 -6.40 -0.42 5.42
C PHE A 37 -5.20 -1.36 5.62
N GLY A 38 -4.89 -2.18 4.62
CA GLY A 38 -3.86 -3.21 4.71
C GLY A 38 -2.45 -2.64 4.89
N GLY A 39 -2.13 -1.57 4.15
CA GLY A 39 -0.86 -0.85 4.28
C GLY A 39 -0.57 -0.37 5.72
N SER A 40 -1.59 -0.01 6.50
CA SER A 40 -1.41 0.35 7.93
C SER A 40 -0.95 -0.83 8.79
N VAL A 41 -1.50 -2.02 8.53
CA VAL A 41 -1.14 -3.24 9.27
C VAL A 41 0.28 -3.70 8.87
N ILE A 42 0.59 -3.64 7.58
CA ILE A 42 1.93 -3.95 7.04
C ILE A 42 2.98 -3.04 7.68
N SER A 43 2.79 -1.72 7.60
CA SER A 43 3.79 -0.75 8.04
C SER A 43 4.06 -0.83 9.54
N GLN A 44 3.02 -1.03 10.36
CA GLN A 44 3.18 -1.22 11.80
C GLN A 44 3.78 -2.58 12.16
N ALA A 45 3.44 -3.66 11.45
CA ALA A 45 4.07 -4.96 11.69
C ALA A 45 5.58 -4.93 11.39
N ILE A 46 5.97 -4.27 10.29
CA ILE A 46 7.37 -4.02 9.95
C ILE A 46 8.03 -3.17 11.03
N GLN A 47 7.38 -2.08 11.46
CA GLN A 47 7.91 -1.21 12.52
C GLN A 47 8.14 -1.98 13.83
N ALA A 48 7.23 -2.88 14.22
CA ALA A 48 7.41 -3.73 15.39
C ALA A 48 8.65 -4.62 15.26
N ALA A 49 8.84 -5.29 14.12
CA ALA A 49 10.03 -6.11 13.87
C ALA A 49 11.33 -5.29 13.81
N THR A 50 11.27 -4.09 13.24
CA THR A 50 12.37 -3.12 13.24
C THR A 50 12.76 -2.73 14.65
N LEU A 51 11.81 -2.34 15.50
CA LEU A 51 12.09 -1.95 16.89
C LEU A 51 12.77 -3.08 17.67
N VAL A 52 12.33 -4.33 17.50
CA VAL A 52 13.00 -5.49 18.09
C VAL A 52 14.42 -5.67 17.57
N THR A 53 14.62 -5.46 16.27
CA THR A 53 15.94 -5.60 15.63
C THR A 53 16.90 -4.53 16.13
N GLU A 54 16.46 -3.27 16.14
CA GLU A 54 17.23 -2.11 16.60
C GLU A 54 17.55 -2.20 18.10
N ASP A 55 16.57 -2.56 18.95
CA ASP A 55 16.78 -2.75 20.40
C ASP A 55 17.85 -3.82 20.70
N ARG A 56 17.91 -4.88 19.87
CA ARG A 56 18.82 -6.01 20.11
C ARG A 56 20.19 -5.84 19.48
N SER A 57 20.27 -5.21 18.32
CA SER A 57 21.46 -5.24 17.45
C SER A 57 21.87 -3.87 16.93
N GLY A 58 21.23 -2.80 17.38
CA GLY A 58 21.36 -1.45 16.82
C GLY A 58 20.88 -1.39 15.36
N GLU A 59 21.23 -0.31 14.67
CA GLU A 59 20.83 -0.05 13.28
C GLU A 59 21.69 -0.82 12.25
N ARG A 60 22.29 -1.94 12.67
CA ARG A 60 23.21 -2.73 11.83
C ARG A 60 22.51 -3.54 10.74
N TYR A 61 21.24 -3.90 10.96
CA TYR A 61 20.47 -4.74 10.03
C TYR A 61 19.31 -3.93 9.46
N GLY A 62 19.34 -3.65 8.17
CA GLY A 62 18.26 -2.99 7.45
C GLY A 62 17.25 -4.00 6.92
N LEU A 63 15.96 -3.65 6.94
CA LEU A 63 14.91 -4.45 6.28
C LEU A 63 15.22 -4.55 4.79
N HIS A 64 15.20 -5.76 4.23
CA HIS A 64 15.38 -5.97 2.79
C HIS A 64 14.20 -6.69 2.13
N SER A 65 13.39 -7.43 2.88
CA SER A 65 12.14 -7.98 2.36
C SER A 65 11.14 -8.34 3.45
N PHE A 66 9.87 -8.46 3.04
CA PHE A 66 8.85 -9.10 3.85
C PHE A 66 7.82 -9.83 2.98
N HIS A 67 7.10 -10.75 3.62
CA HIS A 67 5.97 -11.49 3.06
C HIS A 67 4.87 -11.57 4.10
N CYS A 68 3.62 -11.31 3.73
CA CYS A 68 2.51 -11.36 4.67
C CYS A 68 1.24 -11.96 4.09
N TYR A 69 0.36 -12.41 4.98
CA TYR A 69 -1.00 -12.83 4.67
C TYR A 69 -2.01 -12.04 5.50
N PHE A 70 -3.08 -11.58 4.85
CA PHE A 70 -4.27 -11.03 5.49
C PHE A 70 -5.24 -12.20 5.76
N LEU A 71 -5.52 -12.44 7.04
CA LEU A 71 -6.30 -13.62 7.48
C LEU A 71 -7.76 -13.25 7.77
N LEU A 72 -7.98 -12.12 8.44
CA LEU A 72 -9.29 -11.63 8.83
C LEU A 72 -9.35 -10.10 8.65
N ALA A 73 -10.56 -9.59 8.51
CA ALA A 73 -10.82 -8.16 8.47
C ALA A 73 -10.48 -7.49 9.81
N GLY A 74 -9.53 -6.55 9.81
CA GLY A 74 -9.23 -5.77 11.02
C GLY A 74 -10.35 -4.76 11.34
N GLN A 75 -10.61 -4.55 12.62
CA GLN A 75 -11.63 -3.62 13.13
C GLN A 75 -11.02 -2.23 13.34
N SER A 76 -11.71 -1.18 12.85
CA SER A 76 -11.27 0.23 12.98
C SER A 76 -11.66 0.88 14.31
N THR A 77 -12.28 0.12 15.22
CA THR A 77 -12.77 0.59 16.52
C THR A 77 -11.83 0.21 17.67
N MET A 78 -10.82 -0.63 17.42
CA MET A 78 -9.89 -1.09 18.45
C MET A 78 -8.44 -1.13 17.96
N PRO A 79 -7.46 -1.02 18.86
CA PRO A 79 -6.04 -1.17 18.52
C PRO A 79 -5.70 -2.57 17.96
N VAL A 80 -4.55 -2.67 17.30
CA VAL A 80 -3.94 -3.94 16.87
C VAL A 80 -2.76 -4.26 17.77
N VAL A 81 -2.64 -5.52 18.20
CA VAL A 81 -1.50 -6.03 18.96
C VAL A 81 -0.58 -6.80 18.02
N TYR A 82 0.71 -6.47 18.03
CA TYR A 82 1.76 -7.08 17.21
C TYR A 82 2.71 -7.89 18.10
N HIS A 83 2.70 -9.21 17.92
CA HIS A 83 3.62 -10.13 18.58
C HIS A 83 4.75 -10.51 17.63
N VAL A 84 5.98 -10.11 17.96
CA VAL A 84 7.20 -10.34 17.18
C VAL A 84 7.92 -11.58 17.70
N GLN A 85 8.19 -12.55 16.84
CA GLN A 85 8.90 -13.78 17.17
C GLN A 85 10.19 -13.87 16.34
N PRO A 86 11.38 -13.90 16.97
CA PRO A 86 12.60 -14.22 16.26
C PRO A 86 12.52 -15.63 15.67
N LEU A 87 12.76 -15.78 14.36
CA LEU A 87 12.87 -17.08 13.70
C LEU A 87 14.33 -17.49 13.53
N ARG A 88 15.20 -16.52 13.20
CA ARG A 88 16.63 -16.74 12.99
C ARG A 88 17.41 -15.48 13.32
N LEU A 89 18.51 -15.64 14.07
CA LEU A 89 19.40 -14.56 14.46
C LEU A 89 20.82 -14.86 13.99
N GLY A 90 21.02 -14.80 12.67
CA GLY A 90 22.31 -15.06 12.04
C GLY A 90 23.24 -13.85 12.10
N LYS A 91 24.52 -14.08 11.73
CA LYS A 91 25.52 -13.01 11.66
C LYS A 91 25.27 -12.03 10.51
N SER A 92 24.69 -12.46 9.39
CA SER A 92 24.43 -11.59 8.22
C SER A 92 22.95 -11.26 8.05
N TYR A 93 22.07 -12.16 8.48
CA TYR A 93 20.62 -12.03 8.35
C TYR A 93 19.91 -12.29 9.68
N GLN A 94 18.88 -11.50 9.95
CA GLN A 94 17.92 -11.75 11.02
C GLN A 94 16.52 -11.85 10.43
N THR A 95 15.72 -12.80 10.91
CA THR A 95 14.38 -13.06 10.41
C THR A 95 13.41 -13.11 11.57
N TYR A 96 12.29 -12.41 11.43
CA TYR A 96 11.25 -12.29 12.43
C TYR A 96 9.89 -12.62 11.81
N CYS A 97 9.03 -13.28 12.59
CA CYS A 97 7.60 -13.43 12.27
C CYS A 97 6.80 -12.49 13.17
N VAL A 98 5.87 -11.73 12.61
CA VAL A 98 4.99 -10.81 13.32
C VAL A 98 3.56 -11.31 13.14
N ARG A 99 2.88 -11.56 14.26
CA ARG A 99 1.46 -11.87 14.29
C ARG A 99 0.71 -10.64 14.78
N ALA A 100 -0.23 -10.16 13.97
CA ALA A 100 -1.11 -9.07 14.34
C ALA A 100 -2.48 -9.63 14.74
N SER A 101 -2.97 -9.23 15.90
CA SER A 101 -4.18 -9.78 16.50
C SER A 101 -5.11 -8.69 17.03
N GLN A 102 -6.41 -8.98 16.97
CA GLN A 102 -7.48 -8.20 17.57
C GLN A 102 -8.48 -9.17 18.21
N ASP A 103 -8.92 -8.86 19.43
CA ASP A 103 -9.88 -9.69 20.17
C ASP A 103 -9.49 -11.19 20.20
N GLY A 104 -8.22 -11.48 20.46
CA GLY A 104 -7.67 -12.83 20.47
C GLY A 104 -7.51 -13.52 19.11
N ASN A 105 -7.99 -12.93 18.02
CA ASN A 105 -7.93 -13.50 16.68
C ASN A 105 -6.75 -12.94 15.88
N ASN A 106 -6.01 -13.80 15.19
CA ASN A 106 -4.96 -13.37 14.27
C ASN A 106 -5.60 -12.81 12.99
N ILE A 107 -5.44 -11.50 12.76
CA ILE A 107 -5.96 -10.83 11.57
C ILE A 107 -4.93 -10.81 10.44
N PHE A 108 -3.64 -10.93 10.77
CA PHE A 108 -2.55 -10.79 9.82
C PHE A 108 -1.27 -11.45 10.34
N THR A 109 -0.45 -11.97 9.42
CA THR A 109 0.88 -12.53 9.72
C THR A 109 1.90 -12.02 8.72
N LEU A 110 3.11 -11.70 9.17
CA LEU A 110 4.20 -11.21 8.34
C LEU A 110 5.52 -11.86 8.73
N THR A 111 6.32 -12.26 7.75
CA THR A 111 7.73 -12.62 7.96
C THR A 111 8.60 -11.52 7.36
N ALA A 112 9.44 -10.89 8.18
CA ALA A 112 10.39 -9.86 7.79
C ALA A 112 11.81 -10.40 7.84
N SER A 113 12.63 -10.04 6.84
CA SER A 113 14.05 -10.36 6.79
C SER A 113 14.89 -9.09 6.74
N PHE A 114 15.89 -9.05 7.62
CA PHE A 114 16.81 -7.94 7.81
C PHE A 114 18.23 -8.42 7.51
N ALA A 115 19.03 -7.58 6.87
CA ALA A 115 20.38 -7.91 6.44
C ALA A 115 21.37 -6.80 6.77
N GLN A 116 22.63 -7.16 6.97
CA GLN A 116 23.70 -6.17 6.97
C GLN A 116 23.93 -5.66 5.54
N PRO A 117 24.23 -4.36 5.34
CA PRO A 117 24.59 -3.83 4.04
C PRO A 117 25.85 -4.51 3.47
N GLU A 118 25.83 -4.83 2.17
CA GLU A 118 26.98 -5.37 1.43
C GLU A 118 27.35 -4.44 0.25
N PRO A 119 27.91 -3.23 0.52
CA PRO A 119 28.05 -2.17 -0.48
C PRO A 119 29.04 -2.48 -1.61
N SER A 120 29.91 -3.48 -1.45
CA SER A 120 30.93 -3.87 -2.43
C SER A 120 30.43 -4.86 -3.50
N GLN A 121 29.18 -5.33 -3.40
CA GLN A 121 28.64 -6.30 -4.34
C GLN A 121 28.30 -5.66 -5.69
N PRO A 122 28.41 -6.40 -6.81
CA PRO A 122 28.00 -5.91 -8.12
C PRO A 122 26.48 -5.67 -8.17
N LYS A 123 26.06 -4.66 -8.94
CA LYS A 123 24.66 -4.27 -9.10
C LYS A 123 24.21 -4.37 -10.56
N PHE A 124 22.97 -4.81 -10.75
CA PHE A 124 22.26 -4.77 -12.03
C PHE A 124 20.82 -4.34 -11.78
N SER A 125 20.28 -3.49 -12.64
CA SER A 125 18.87 -3.11 -12.66
C SER A 125 18.41 -2.92 -14.10
N ILE A 126 17.14 -3.20 -14.36
CA ILE A 126 16.49 -2.75 -15.59
C ILE A 126 16.30 -1.22 -15.55
N LYS A 127 15.93 -0.63 -16.69
CA LYS A 127 15.62 0.81 -16.79
C LYS A 127 14.13 1.05 -16.47
N PRO A 128 13.76 2.24 -15.97
CA PRO A 128 12.36 2.59 -15.77
C PRO A 128 11.59 2.53 -17.11
N PRO A 129 10.26 2.36 -17.07
CA PRO A 129 9.42 2.43 -18.25
C PRO A 129 9.64 3.74 -19.02
N ALA A 130 9.71 3.65 -20.35
CA ALA A 130 9.78 4.83 -21.21
C ALA A 130 8.44 5.58 -21.22
N ASP A 131 8.52 6.91 -21.36
CA ASP A 131 7.39 7.84 -21.54
C ASP A 131 6.44 7.98 -20.34
N ILE A 132 6.98 8.01 -19.12
CA ILE A 132 6.22 8.48 -17.95
C ILE A 132 6.34 10.01 -17.89
N PRO A 133 5.23 10.77 -17.97
CA PRO A 133 5.28 12.23 -17.88
C PRO A 133 5.82 12.67 -16.52
N PRO A 134 6.54 13.80 -16.44
CA PRO A 134 7.06 14.30 -15.17
C PRO A 134 5.91 14.65 -14.20
N PRO A 135 6.14 14.63 -12.88
CA PRO A 135 5.08 14.83 -11.90
C PRO A 135 4.39 16.19 -12.03
N GLU A 136 5.06 17.22 -12.56
CA GLU A 136 4.49 18.56 -12.80
C GLU A 136 3.37 18.56 -13.85
N GLU A 137 3.41 17.63 -14.81
CA GLU A 137 2.40 17.47 -15.86
C GLU A 137 1.26 16.54 -15.43
N CYS A 138 1.38 15.88 -14.28
CA CYS A 138 0.40 14.94 -13.77
C CYS A 138 -0.56 15.59 -12.76
N GLU A 139 -1.84 15.23 -12.85
CA GLU A 139 -2.91 15.70 -11.97
C GLU A 139 -2.98 14.85 -10.69
N LEU A 140 -3.25 15.48 -9.54
CA LEU A 140 -3.51 14.76 -8.29
C LEU A 140 -4.81 13.93 -8.41
N SER A 141 -4.83 12.80 -7.72
CA SER A 141 -5.98 11.88 -7.78
C SER A 141 -7.27 12.55 -7.32
N GLU A 142 -7.23 13.38 -6.27
CA GLU A 142 -8.39 14.11 -5.77
C GLU A 142 -8.91 15.16 -6.76
N ASP A 143 -8.03 15.86 -7.46
CA ASP A 143 -8.40 16.89 -8.44
C ASP A 143 -9.06 16.26 -9.67
N ARG A 144 -8.52 15.12 -10.12
CA ARG A 144 -9.14 14.30 -11.17
C ARG A 144 -10.56 13.88 -10.82
N TRP A 145 -10.78 13.41 -9.59
CA TRP A 145 -12.12 13.03 -9.12
C TRP A 145 -13.04 14.23 -8.93
N GLN A 146 -12.53 15.38 -8.48
CA GLN A 146 -13.29 16.62 -8.41
C GLN A 146 -13.77 17.05 -9.79
N ARG A 147 -12.88 17.05 -10.79
CA ARG A 147 -13.21 17.36 -12.19
C ARG A 147 -14.26 16.41 -12.77
N PHE A 148 -14.17 15.12 -12.45
CA PHE A 148 -15.20 14.14 -12.81
C PHE A 148 -16.54 14.48 -12.15
N LEU A 149 -16.54 14.76 -10.84
CA LEU A 149 -17.74 15.12 -10.11
C LEU A 149 -18.37 16.38 -10.71
N ASP A 150 -17.63 17.47 -10.90
CA ASP A 150 -18.15 18.73 -11.44
C ASP A 150 -18.80 18.56 -12.82
N LYS A 151 -18.23 17.69 -13.67
CA LYS A 151 -18.74 17.42 -15.02
C LYS A 151 -20.00 16.55 -15.04
N TYR A 152 -20.12 15.59 -14.12
CA TYR A 152 -21.17 14.56 -14.16
C TYR A 152 -22.15 14.61 -12.98
N HIS A 153 -21.99 15.53 -12.02
CA HIS A 153 -22.76 15.57 -10.77
C HIS A 153 -24.27 15.43 -10.98
N SER A 154 -24.84 16.15 -11.94
CA SER A 154 -26.28 16.13 -12.24
C SER A 154 -26.79 14.80 -12.83
N LYS A 155 -25.90 13.93 -13.29
CA LYS A 155 -26.20 12.62 -13.89
C LYS A 155 -25.92 11.45 -12.96
N LEU A 156 -25.29 11.71 -11.82
CA LEU A 156 -24.95 10.68 -10.84
C LEU A 156 -26.10 10.52 -9.85
N ASP A 157 -26.35 9.28 -9.45
CA ASP A 157 -27.19 8.99 -8.29
C ASP A 157 -26.60 9.66 -7.03
N SER A 158 -27.46 10.12 -6.12
CA SER A 158 -27.05 10.89 -4.93
C SER A 158 -26.05 10.14 -4.06
N LYS A 159 -26.25 8.84 -3.85
CA LYS A 159 -25.36 8.01 -3.04
C LYS A 159 -23.99 7.84 -3.69
N LEU A 160 -23.94 7.74 -5.02
CA LEU A 160 -22.67 7.70 -5.75
C LEU A 160 -21.92 9.04 -5.65
N SER A 161 -22.63 10.16 -5.75
CA SER A 161 -22.05 11.50 -5.56
C SER A 161 -21.47 11.67 -4.15
N GLU A 162 -22.23 11.33 -3.10
CA GLU A 162 -21.76 11.37 -1.71
C GLU A 162 -20.50 10.51 -1.50
N THR A 163 -20.47 9.32 -2.10
CA THR A 163 -19.33 8.41 -2.01
C THR A 163 -18.08 8.99 -2.70
N ILE A 164 -18.24 9.63 -3.86
CA ILE A 164 -17.14 10.29 -4.56
C ILE A 164 -16.63 11.48 -3.77
N ILE A 165 -17.51 12.32 -3.21
CA ILE A 165 -17.14 13.45 -2.35
C ILE A 165 -16.33 12.96 -1.15
N ALA A 166 -16.81 11.96 -0.43
CA ALA A 166 -16.10 11.41 0.72
C ALA A 166 -14.71 10.85 0.35
N ARG A 167 -14.57 10.25 -0.85
CA ARG A 167 -13.27 9.80 -1.37
C ARG A 167 -12.33 10.96 -1.69
N ILE A 168 -12.84 12.05 -2.27
CA ILE A 168 -12.05 13.26 -2.55
C ILE A 168 -11.53 13.84 -1.22
N ASP A 169 -12.40 14.02 -0.23
CA ASP A 169 -12.04 14.58 1.07
C ASP A 169 -11.02 13.70 1.82
N GLU A 170 -11.20 12.37 1.75
CA GLU A 170 -10.25 11.41 2.29
C GLU A 170 -8.87 11.45 1.60
N ARG A 171 -8.79 11.79 0.30
CA ARG A 171 -7.50 11.97 -0.40
C ARG A 171 -6.85 13.31 -0.11
N ARG A 172 -7.63 14.38 -0.05
CA ARG A 172 -7.14 15.71 0.35
C ARG A 172 -6.50 15.68 1.73
N THR A 173 -7.11 14.97 2.68
CA THR A 173 -6.62 14.83 4.06
C THR A 173 -5.58 13.73 4.25
N SER A 174 -5.32 12.89 3.23
CA SER A 174 -4.29 11.87 3.30
C SER A 174 -2.89 12.46 3.35
N ASP A 175 -1.99 11.80 4.06
CA ASP A 175 -0.56 12.12 4.07
C ASP A 175 0.24 11.52 2.92
N VAL A 176 -0.43 10.91 1.95
CA VAL A 176 0.18 10.44 0.71
C VAL A 176 -0.42 11.23 -0.44
N ALA A 177 0.44 11.86 -1.23
CA ALA A 177 0.08 12.46 -2.48
C ALA A 177 0.21 11.42 -3.59
N LEU A 178 -0.77 11.41 -4.50
CA LEU A 178 -0.83 10.46 -5.61
C LEU A 178 -1.25 11.20 -6.87
N LYS A 179 -0.45 11.12 -7.92
CA LYS A 179 -0.79 11.64 -9.25
C LYS A 179 -0.89 10.49 -10.25
N ASP A 180 -1.86 10.57 -11.15
CA ASP A 180 -1.99 9.61 -12.24
C ASP A 180 -0.98 9.95 -13.34
N ALA A 181 -0.08 9.01 -13.62
CA ALA A 181 0.93 9.11 -14.68
C ALA A 181 0.69 8.05 -15.77
N SER A 182 -0.50 7.44 -15.79
CA SER A 182 -0.85 6.38 -16.73
C SER A 182 -1.05 6.95 -18.14
N LYS A 183 -0.51 6.26 -19.16
CA LYS A 183 -0.69 6.63 -20.58
C LYS A 183 -2.16 6.61 -21.00
N VAL A 184 -2.93 5.70 -20.44
CA VAL A 184 -4.36 5.55 -20.68
C VAL A 184 -5.10 6.02 -19.45
N SER A 185 -5.96 7.04 -19.62
CA SER A 185 -6.89 7.46 -18.58
C SER A 185 -7.68 6.24 -18.09
N GLN A 186 -7.88 6.12 -16.78
CA GLN A 186 -8.69 5.06 -16.19
C GLN A 186 -10.13 5.02 -16.71
N TYR A 187 -10.62 6.13 -17.25
CA TYR A 187 -11.98 6.25 -17.77
C TYR A 187 -12.01 6.97 -19.13
N ASP A 188 -12.94 6.58 -20.00
CA ASP A 188 -13.25 7.26 -21.26
C ASP A 188 -14.05 8.56 -21.05
N GLU A 189 -14.33 9.29 -22.14
CA GLU A 189 -15.10 10.55 -22.10
C GLU A 189 -16.56 10.37 -21.64
N LYS A 190 -17.05 9.14 -21.59
CA LYS A 190 -18.40 8.76 -21.12
C LYS A 190 -18.36 8.27 -19.66
N GLY A 191 -17.18 8.20 -19.05
CA GLY A 191 -16.97 7.72 -17.69
C GLY A 191 -16.96 6.19 -17.55
N ASN A 192 -16.83 5.44 -18.64
CA ASN A 192 -16.64 3.99 -18.61
C ASN A 192 -15.17 3.67 -18.29
N PRO A 193 -14.87 2.61 -17.54
CA PRO A 193 -13.49 2.23 -17.27
C PRO A 193 -12.81 1.81 -18.57
N ASN A 194 -11.64 2.36 -18.84
CA ASN A 194 -10.76 1.78 -19.84
C ASN A 194 -10.15 0.52 -19.25
N ILE A 195 -10.24 -0.58 -20.01
CA ILE A 195 -9.60 -1.83 -19.66
C ILE A 195 -8.10 -1.63 -19.84
N SER A 196 -7.36 -1.69 -18.74
CA SER A 196 -5.91 -1.70 -18.71
C SER A 196 -5.48 -2.66 -17.62
N ASN A 197 -4.43 -3.43 -17.90
CA ASN A 197 -3.78 -4.27 -16.90
C ASN A 197 -2.58 -3.57 -16.26
N GLU A 198 -2.31 -2.31 -16.58
CA GLU A 198 -1.17 -1.55 -16.07
C GLU A 198 -1.55 -0.10 -15.74
N PHE A 199 -0.99 0.41 -14.65
CA PHE A 199 -1.07 1.82 -14.25
C PHE A 199 0.29 2.31 -13.78
N SER A 200 0.52 3.62 -13.94
CA SER A 200 1.70 4.30 -13.41
C SER A 200 1.26 5.51 -12.60
N TRP A 201 1.90 5.70 -11.46
CA TRP A 201 1.57 6.76 -10.52
C TRP A 201 2.82 7.48 -10.08
N TRP A 202 2.73 8.79 -9.87
CA TRP A 202 3.66 9.47 -8.97
C TRP A 202 3.10 9.41 -7.56
N ILE A 203 3.90 8.94 -6.61
CA ILE A 203 3.48 8.76 -5.23
C ILE A 203 4.55 9.27 -4.27
N LYS A 204 4.14 9.99 -3.22
CA LYS A 204 5.03 10.43 -2.14
C LYS A 204 4.28 10.71 -0.85
N ALA A 205 4.99 10.69 0.26
CA ALA A 205 4.51 11.25 1.51
C ALA A 205 4.45 12.79 1.43
N LYS A 206 3.40 13.39 1.99
CA LYS A 206 3.21 14.85 2.06
C LYS A 206 4.07 15.47 3.15
N SER A 207 4.31 14.74 4.24
CA SER A 207 5.25 15.08 5.31
C SER A 207 6.55 14.29 5.16
N SER A 208 7.66 14.82 5.67
CA SER A 208 8.94 14.11 5.64
C SER A 208 8.88 12.87 6.55
N PRO A 209 9.24 11.67 6.06
CA PRO A 209 9.38 10.48 6.89
C PRO A 209 10.54 10.54 7.90
N GLY A 210 11.43 11.53 7.75
CA GLY A 210 12.72 11.62 8.42
C GLY A 210 13.79 10.74 7.76
N ASP A 211 15.03 10.88 8.23
CA ASP A 211 16.21 10.32 7.53
C ASP A 211 16.50 8.85 7.83
N LYS A 212 15.78 8.24 8.79
CA LYS A 212 16.00 6.83 9.14
C LYS A 212 15.50 5.90 8.03
N ASP A 213 16.39 5.07 7.49
CA ASP A 213 16.08 4.05 6.47
C ASP A 213 14.88 3.17 6.87
N SER A 214 14.81 2.78 8.14
CA SER A 214 13.70 1.97 8.65
C SER A 214 12.34 2.67 8.56
N LYS A 215 12.28 3.99 8.79
CA LYS A 215 11.06 4.78 8.61
C LYS A 215 10.69 4.94 7.15
N GLN A 216 11.68 5.22 6.30
CA GLN A 216 11.50 5.34 4.84
C GLN A 216 10.85 4.06 4.26
N LYS A 217 11.37 2.89 4.64
CA LYS A 217 10.83 1.58 4.23
C LYS A 217 9.45 1.28 4.78
N ALA A 218 9.17 1.64 6.04
CA ALA A 218 7.85 1.45 6.62
C ALA A 218 6.79 2.34 5.93
N VAL A 219 7.14 3.57 5.58
CA VAL A 219 6.26 4.48 4.81
C VAL A 219 6.04 3.96 3.40
N LEU A 220 7.09 3.51 2.69
CA LEU A 220 6.93 2.96 1.35
C LEU A 220 6.06 1.68 1.35
N ALA A 221 6.19 0.84 2.38
CA ALA A 221 5.36 -0.35 2.57
C ALA A 221 3.88 -0.02 2.90
N TYR A 222 3.61 1.13 3.55
CA TYR A 222 2.24 1.64 3.66
C TYR A 222 1.70 2.05 2.28
N MET A 223 2.51 2.79 1.53
CA MET A 223 2.14 3.34 0.23
C MET A 223 1.92 2.26 -0.84
N SER A 224 2.63 1.13 -0.77
CA SER A 224 2.54 0.04 -1.75
C SER A 224 1.17 -0.62 -1.84
N ASP A 225 0.36 -0.58 -0.79
CA ASP A 225 -0.99 -1.16 -0.80
C ASP A 225 -2.04 -0.19 -1.40
N LEU A 226 -1.68 1.07 -1.66
CA LEU A 226 -2.58 2.04 -2.29
C LEU A 226 -2.81 1.72 -3.77
N ASN A 227 -4.07 1.63 -4.16
CA ASN A 227 -4.53 1.36 -5.54
C ASN A 227 -4.00 0.08 -6.20
N PHE A 228 -3.33 -0.81 -5.46
CA PHE A 228 -2.62 -1.94 -6.06
C PHE A 228 -3.58 -2.94 -6.72
N LEU A 229 -4.50 -3.54 -5.95
CA LEU A 229 -5.50 -4.49 -6.47
C LEU A 229 -6.51 -3.87 -7.43
N HIS A 230 -6.69 -2.55 -7.42
CA HIS A 230 -7.53 -1.91 -8.42
C HIS A 230 -6.98 -2.13 -9.84
N THR A 231 -5.68 -2.35 -10.00
CA THR A 231 -5.08 -2.76 -11.29
C THR A 231 -5.71 -4.04 -11.83
N VAL A 232 -5.97 -5.03 -10.96
CA VAL A 232 -6.66 -6.27 -11.33
C VAL A 232 -8.11 -6.00 -11.71
N ALA A 233 -8.84 -5.20 -10.92
CA ALA A 233 -10.24 -4.87 -11.21
C ALA A 233 -10.38 -4.19 -12.59
N HIS A 234 -9.49 -3.26 -12.92
CA HIS A 234 -9.45 -2.61 -14.23
C HIS A 234 -9.12 -3.58 -15.37
N SER A 235 -8.22 -4.54 -15.17
CA SER A 235 -7.92 -5.57 -16.19
C SER A 235 -9.12 -6.43 -16.56
N LEU A 236 -10.11 -6.51 -15.66
CA LEU A 236 -11.36 -7.25 -15.83
C LEU A 236 -12.54 -6.36 -16.27
N GLY A 237 -12.33 -5.05 -16.46
CA GLY A 237 -13.41 -4.10 -16.71
C GLY A 237 -14.39 -3.94 -15.52
N LEU A 238 -13.98 -4.31 -14.30
CA LEU A 238 -14.81 -4.18 -13.11
C LEU A 238 -14.69 -2.78 -12.51
N ARG A 239 -15.83 -2.11 -12.37
CA ARG A 239 -15.92 -0.73 -11.87
C ARG A 239 -16.34 -0.69 -10.42
N GLN A 240 -15.57 0.05 -9.62
CA GLN A 240 -15.91 0.40 -8.25
C GLN A 240 -17.32 1.03 -8.21
N TYR A 241 -18.16 0.55 -7.29
CA TYR A 241 -19.57 0.95 -7.10
C TYR A 241 -20.56 0.51 -8.19
N SER A 242 -20.13 -0.10 -9.28
CA SER A 242 -21.00 -0.66 -10.31
C SER A 242 -21.04 -2.18 -10.21
N ASN A 243 -20.22 -2.90 -10.98
CA ASN A 243 -20.21 -4.36 -11.06
C ASN A 243 -19.08 -5.01 -10.22
N LEU A 244 -18.16 -4.25 -9.62
CA LEU A 244 -17.21 -4.83 -8.66
C LEU A 244 -17.92 -5.23 -7.37
N GLY A 245 -17.87 -6.52 -7.03
CA GLY A 245 -18.56 -7.10 -5.88
C GLY A 245 -17.67 -7.28 -4.66
N MET A 246 -16.49 -7.86 -4.84
CA MET A 246 -15.53 -8.07 -3.75
C MET A 246 -14.13 -7.77 -4.25
N ILE A 247 -13.40 -6.99 -3.45
CA ILE A 247 -11.97 -6.73 -3.59
C ILE A 247 -11.33 -6.82 -2.20
N THR A 248 -10.40 -7.75 -2.02
CA THR A 248 -9.67 -7.88 -0.74
C THR A 248 -8.30 -8.52 -0.96
N SER A 249 -7.30 -8.05 -0.23
CA SER A 249 -5.94 -8.58 -0.24
C SER A 249 -5.90 -9.94 0.43
N LEU A 250 -5.16 -10.88 -0.16
CA LEU A 250 -4.86 -12.19 0.45
C LEU A 250 -3.45 -12.19 1.04
N ASP A 251 -2.48 -11.71 0.27
CA ASP A 251 -1.08 -11.56 0.66
C ASP A 251 -0.51 -10.22 0.17
N HIS A 252 0.69 -9.88 0.65
CA HIS A 252 1.54 -8.81 0.10
C HIS A 252 3.00 -9.16 0.36
N SER A 253 3.86 -8.94 -0.62
CA SER A 253 5.29 -9.13 -0.51
C SER A 253 6.03 -7.95 -1.10
N MET A 254 7.16 -7.60 -0.50
CA MET A 254 7.99 -6.50 -0.95
C MET A 254 9.47 -6.78 -0.74
N TRP A 255 10.29 -6.28 -1.65
CA TRP A 255 11.74 -6.38 -1.63
C TRP A 255 12.35 -5.00 -1.89
N PHE A 256 13.34 -4.61 -1.09
CA PHE A 256 14.01 -3.31 -1.15
C PHE A 256 15.45 -3.48 -1.65
N TYR A 257 15.87 -2.63 -2.60
CA TYR A 257 17.14 -2.80 -3.31
C TYR A 257 18.07 -1.58 -3.24
N ASP A 258 17.52 -0.39 -3.07
CA ASP A 258 18.31 0.84 -3.07
C ASP A 258 17.74 1.88 -2.10
N ASN A 259 18.53 2.93 -1.83
CA ASN A 259 18.10 4.04 -0.99
C ASN A 259 17.13 4.95 -1.75
N PHE A 260 16.17 5.50 -1.02
CA PHE A 260 15.17 6.42 -1.52
C PHE A 260 14.70 7.36 -0.41
N ASP A 261 14.05 8.45 -0.80
CA ASP A 261 13.27 9.28 0.11
C ASP A 261 11.80 9.18 -0.29
N ALA A 262 10.96 8.64 0.58
CA ALA A 262 9.52 8.54 0.38
C ALA A 262 8.82 9.91 0.51
N GLY A 263 9.51 10.96 0.98
CA GLY A 263 9.04 12.35 0.90
C GLY A 263 9.16 12.97 -0.49
N GLU A 264 9.99 12.38 -1.35
CA GLU A 264 10.17 12.74 -2.76
C GLU A 264 9.27 11.90 -3.66
N TRP A 265 9.01 12.40 -4.87
CA TRP A 265 8.21 11.65 -5.85
C TRP A 265 8.90 10.34 -6.25
N LEU A 266 8.17 9.25 -6.13
CA LEU A 266 8.54 7.94 -6.67
C LEU A 266 7.53 7.55 -7.75
N ILE A 267 7.99 6.89 -8.81
CA ILE A 267 7.10 6.22 -9.75
C ILE A 267 6.68 4.92 -9.09
N TYR A 268 5.37 4.68 -9.01
CA TYR A 268 4.81 3.38 -8.68
C TYR A 268 4.09 2.83 -9.90
N ARG A 269 4.72 1.85 -10.58
CA ARG A 269 4.11 1.12 -11.69
C ARG A 269 3.48 -0.15 -11.14
N THR A 270 2.24 -0.41 -11.51
CA THR A 270 1.50 -1.61 -11.12
C THR A 270 1.00 -2.33 -12.36
N PHE A 271 1.11 -3.66 -12.40
CA PHE A 271 0.60 -4.44 -13.51
C PHE A 271 0.00 -5.78 -13.08
N CYS A 272 -1.04 -6.20 -13.78
CA CYS A 272 -1.76 -7.46 -13.59
C CYS A 272 -1.35 -8.43 -14.72
N PRO A 273 -0.51 -9.44 -14.43
CA PRO A 273 -0.17 -10.46 -15.43
C PRO A 273 -1.30 -11.48 -15.64
N VAL A 274 -2.12 -11.74 -14.61
CA VAL A 274 -3.17 -12.76 -14.69
C VAL A 274 -4.27 -12.53 -13.66
N SER A 275 -5.51 -12.78 -14.08
CA SER A 275 -6.66 -12.97 -13.19
C SER A 275 -7.47 -14.18 -13.62
N ALA A 276 -7.80 -15.03 -12.66
CA ALA A 276 -8.58 -16.24 -12.85
C ALA A 276 -9.18 -16.73 -11.53
N HIS A 277 -10.25 -17.51 -11.60
CA HIS A 277 -10.88 -18.17 -10.43
C HIS A 277 -11.24 -17.21 -9.28
N GLY A 278 -11.69 -16.00 -9.62
CA GLY A 278 -12.07 -14.96 -8.66
C GLY A 278 -10.89 -14.38 -7.87
N ARG A 279 -9.67 -14.50 -8.40
CA ARG A 279 -8.42 -13.94 -7.89
C ARG A 279 -7.69 -13.20 -9.00
N GLY A 280 -6.81 -12.28 -8.63
CA GLY A 280 -5.81 -11.78 -9.56
C GLY A 280 -4.49 -11.48 -8.87
N ASN A 281 -3.42 -11.63 -9.64
CA ASN A 281 -2.09 -11.24 -9.23
C ASN A 281 -1.81 -9.83 -9.73
N VAL A 282 -1.15 -9.04 -8.89
CA VAL A 282 -0.62 -7.74 -9.25
C VAL A 282 0.83 -7.66 -8.79
N GLN A 283 1.67 -7.10 -9.63
CA GLN A 283 3.07 -6.84 -9.39
C GLN A 283 3.32 -5.34 -9.49
N GLY A 284 4.29 -4.85 -8.73
CA GLY A 284 4.60 -3.44 -8.70
C GLY A 284 6.09 -3.15 -8.62
N GLU A 285 6.44 -1.99 -9.13
CA GLU A 285 7.81 -1.48 -9.23
C GLU A 285 7.84 -0.05 -8.72
N PHE A 286 8.73 0.23 -7.77
CA PHE A 286 9.01 1.58 -7.32
C PHE A 286 10.31 2.09 -7.92
N TRP A 287 10.25 3.26 -8.56
CA TRP A 287 11.41 3.91 -9.15
C TRP A 287 11.60 5.31 -8.54
N SER A 288 12.83 5.67 -8.23
CA SER A 288 13.17 7.07 -7.95
C SER A 288 13.16 7.91 -9.23
N GLN A 289 13.03 9.24 -9.08
CA GLN A 289 13.04 10.18 -10.23
C GLN A 289 14.31 10.09 -11.07
N ASP A 290 15.44 9.74 -10.47
CA ASP A 290 16.71 9.51 -11.16
C ASP A 290 16.78 8.15 -11.88
N GLY A 291 15.70 7.35 -11.86
CA GLY A 291 15.55 6.13 -12.62
C GLY A 291 16.10 4.86 -11.96
N ARG A 292 16.40 4.87 -10.65
CA ARG A 292 16.82 3.66 -9.92
C ARG A 292 15.59 2.86 -9.47
N LEU A 293 15.63 1.53 -9.63
CA LEU A 293 14.63 0.62 -9.07
C LEU A 293 14.88 0.46 -7.57
N VAL A 294 13.99 0.99 -6.74
CA VAL A 294 14.20 1.04 -5.29
C VAL A 294 13.50 -0.10 -4.56
N ALA A 295 12.36 -0.58 -5.09
CA ALA A 295 11.63 -1.71 -4.54
C ALA A 295 10.74 -2.42 -5.57
N LEU A 296 10.45 -3.70 -5.28
CA LEU A 296 9.46 -4.51 -5.99
C LEU A 296 8.37 -4.96 -5.03
N THR A 297 7.14 -5.10 -5.54
CA THR A 297 5.98 -5.59 -4.79
C THR A 297 5.23 -6.67 -5.55
N ALA A 298 4.59 -7.58 -4.81
CA ALA A 298 3.69 -8.57 -5.37
C ALA A 298 2.52 -8.85 -4.40
N GLN A 299 1.32 -9.01 -4.95
CA GLN A 299 0.10 -9.27 -4.19
C GLN A 299 -0.87 -10.10 -5.02
N GLN A 300 -1.54 -11.05 -4.38
CA GLN A 300 -2.76 -11.68 -4.85
C GLN A 300 -3.92 -11.19 -4.01
N GLY A 301 -5.05 -10.95 -4.66
CA GLY A 301 -6.31 -10.60 -3.98
C GLY A 301 -7.49 -11.36 -4.55
N LEU A 302 -8.56 -11.46 -3.77
CA LEU A 302 -9.86 -11.81 -4.32
C LEU A 302 -10.38 -10.60 -5.07
N VAL A 303 -10.73 -10.79 -6.34
CA VAL A 303 -11.34 -9.77 -7.19
C VAL A 303 -12.48 -10.43 -7.93
N ARG A 304 -13.71 -10.02 -7.60
CA ARG A 304 -14.93 -10.70 -8.05
C ARG A 304 -15.98 -9.70 -8.49
N GLU A 305 -16.65 -10.01 -9.58
CA GLU A 305 -17.86 -9.32 -9.99
C GLU A 305 -18.98 -9.53 -8.96
N LYS A 306 -19.91 -8.57 -8.87
CA LYS A 306 -21.16 -8.75 -8.14
C LYS A 306 -21.89 -9.95 -8.73
N ARG A 307 -22.25 -10.91 -7.88
CA ARG A 307 -23.15 -11.98 -8.30
C ARG A 307 -24.51 -11.34 -8.61
N PRO A 308 -25.19 -11.70 -9.71
CA PRO A 308 -26.61 -11.42 -9.85
C PRO A 308 -27.31 -11.95 -8.61
N GLU A 309 -28.24 -11.18 -8.03
CA GLU A 309 -29.11 -11.71 -6.97
C GLU A 309 -29.71 -13.01 -7.48
N ALA A 310 -29.55 -14.10 -6.72
CA ALA A 310 -30.24 -15.34 -7.04
C ALA A 310 -31.73 -15.01 -6.98
N ARG A 311 -32.40 -15.00 -8.14
CA ARG A 311 -33.86 -15.01 -8.18
C ARG A 311 -34.28 -16.32 -7.51
N LEU A 312 -34.66 -16.22 -6.24
CA LEU A 312 -35.39 -17.27 -5.51
C LEU A 312 -36.84 -17.29 -6.00
#